data_AF-A0A1X7E1Z5-F1
#
_entry.id   AF-A0A1X7E1Z5-F1
#
_cell.length_a   1.000
_cell.length_b   1.000
_cell.length_c   1.000
_cell.angle_alpha   90.00
_cell.angle_beta   90.00
_cell.angle_gamma   90.00
#
_symmetry.space_group_name_H-M   'P 1'
#
loop_
_entity.id
_entity.type
_entity.pdbx_description
1 polymer ?
#
loop_
_entity_poly.entity_id
_entity_poly.type
_entity_poly.pdbx_seq_one_letter_code
_entity_poly.pdbx_strand_id
1 'polypeptide(L)'
;MSLPNTKGEEITARLEILSKRSEVNPFEVPSLKKDIEKLASVNAAEFFMLGGMLAATLGDSGESKELHEKTLRLVSDEVTFFNFGISMKTVGDFTLANKMFNKVAEKLPGDSILLTHRLSSMEADALVQRCDIAIKLVEDLDACRAA
;
A
#
# COMPACT_ATOMS: atom_id res chain seq x y z
N MET A 1 18.87 -10.92 -20.26
CA MET A 1 19.61 -9.76 -19.74
C MET A 1 18.95 -9.37 -18.43
N SER A 2 19.65 -9.47 -17.30
CA SER A 2 19.12 -9.02 -16.01
C SER A 2 19.11 -7.49 -16.00
N LEU A 3 17.96 -6.89 -15.70
CA LEU A 3 17.84 -5.45 -15.50
C LEU A 3 18.85 -5.00 -14.43
N PRO A 4 19.49 -3.82 -14.57
CA PRO A 4 20.35 -3.29 -13.54
C PRO A 4 19.52 -3.09 -12.27
N ASN A 5 19.82 -3.86 -11.22
CA ASN A 5 19.25 -3.67 -9.88
C ASN A 5 19.46 -2.20 -9.50
N THR A 6 18.40 -1.41 -9.54
CA THR A 6 18.45 -0.02 -9.14
C THR A 6 18.54 0.04 -7.63
N LYS A 7 19.15 1.10 -7.10
CA LYS A 7 19.29 1.27 -5.65
C LYS A 7 17.93 1.33 -4.93
N GLY A 8 16.89 1.79 -5.63
CA GLY A 8 15.50 1.77 -5.18
C GLY A 8 14.98 0.36 -4.95
N GLU A 9 15.15 -0.54 -5.91
CA GLU A 9 14.72 -1.94 -5.80
C GLU A 9 15.38 -2.67 -4.62
N GLU A 10 16.67 -2.41 -4.37
CA GLU A 10 17.38 -2.95 -3.21
C GLU A 10 16.76 -2.45 -1.88
N ILE A 11 16.44 -1.16 -1.80
CA ILE A 11 15.81 -0.55 -0.63
C ILE A 11 14.39 -1.12 -0.42
N THR A 12 13.60 -1.26 -1.49
CA THR A 12 12.26 -1.85 -1.44
C THR A 12 12.30 -3.29 -0.92
N ALA A 13 13.21 -4.12 -1.43
CA ALA A 13 13.36 -5.50 -0.96
C ALA A 13 13.72 -5.56 0.54
N ARG A 14 14.62 -4.67 0.99
CA ARG A 14 14.97 -4.55 2.42
C ARG A 14 13.78 -4.11 3.27
N LEU A 15 12.98 -3.15 2.81
CA LEU A 15 11.76 -2.70 3.48
C LEU A 15 10.72 -3.82 3.59
N GLU A 16 10.51 -4.59 2.53
CA GLU A 16 9.56 -5.70 2.54
C GLU A 16 9.97 -6.76 3.58
N ILE A 17 11.25 -7.11 3.64
CA ILE A 17 11.79 -8.03 4.64
C ILE A 17 11.59 -7.47 6.05
N LEU A 18 11.88 -6.19 6.27
CA LEU A 18 11.69 -5.54 7.57
C LEU A 18 10.23 -5.52 8.00
N SER A 19 9.29 -5.21 7.10
CA SER A 19 7.86 -5.15 7.40
C SER A 19 7.24 -6.51 7.80
N LYS A 20 7.87 -7.62 7.40
CA LYS A 20 7.40 -8.98 7.70
C LYS A 20 7.96 -9.53 9.01
N ARG A 21 8.98 -8.89 9.59
CA ARG A 21 9.58 -9.32 10.85
C ARG A 21 8.75 -8.82 12.02
N SER A 22 8.61 -9.65 13.05
CA SER A 22 7.94 -9.30 14.30
C SER A 22 8.67 -8.19 15.07
N GLU A 23 9.98 -8.09 14.87
CA GLU A 23 10.84 -7.09 15.50
C GLU A 23 11.74 -6.42 14.45
N VAL A 24 11.76 -5.10 14.48
CA VAL A 24 12.63 -4.30 13.61
C VAL A 24 14.02 -4.23 14.23
N ASN A 25 15.03 -4.70 13.50
CA ASN A 25 16.42 -4.62 13.95
C ASN A 25 16.89 -3.15 13.98
N PRO A 26 17.25 -2.60 15.16
CA PRO A 26 17.62 -1.19 15.31
C PRO A 26 18.90 -0.81 14.55
N PHE A 27 19.73 -1.77 14.12
CA PHE A 27 20.93 -1.50 13.32
C PHE A 27 20.65 -1.38 11.82
N GLU A 28 19.54 -1.92 11.33
CA GLU A 28 19.18 -1.88 9.90
C GLU A 28 18.53 -0.55 9.52
N VAL A 29 17.78 0.06 10.46
CA VAL A 29 17.05 1.32 10.24
C VAL A 29 17.98 2.49 9.87
N PRO A 30 19.09 2.77 10.59
CA PRO A 30 19.98 3.88 10.25
C PRO A 30 20.67 3.69 8.89
N SER A 31 21.06 2.46 8.55
CA SER A 31 21.63 2.14 7.24
C SER A 31 20.62 2.40 6.14
N LEU A 32 19.38 1.94 6.31
CA LEU A 32 18.33 2.09 5.32
C LEU A 32 17.94 3.56 5.13
N LYS A 33 17.82 4.32 6.24
CA LYS A 33 17.57 5.77 6.21
C LYS A 33 18.64 6.50 5.40
N LYS A 34 19.93 6.19 5.63
CA LYS A 34 21.04 6.78 4.87
C LYS A 34 20.98 6.43 3.37
N ASP A 35 20.52 5.24 3.01
CA ASP A 35 20.38 4.85 1.61
C ASP A 35 19.21 5.57 0.93
N ILE A 36 18.10 5.78 1.65
CA ILE A 36 16.96 6.59 1.20
C ILE A 36 17.39 8.06 1.03
N GLU A 37 18.12 8.64 1.98
CA GLU A 37 18.59 10.04 1.91
C GLU A 37 19.42 10.33 0.63
N LYS A 38 20.16 9.35 0.12
CA LYS A 38 20.91 9.50 -1.15
C LYS A 38 19.99 9.67 -2.36
N LEU A 39 18.74 9.23 -2.27
CA LEU A 39 17.76 9.40 -3.34
C LEU A 39 17.21 10.83 -3.38
N ALA A 40 17.32 11.61 -2.31
CA ALA A 40 16.76 12.97 -2.25
C ALA A 40 17.31 13.88 -3.37
N SER A 41 18.55 13.67 -3.79
CA SER A 41 19.18 14.44 -4.88
C SER A 41 18.97 13.85 -6.28
N VAL A 42 18.47 12.61 -6.38
CA VAL A 42 18.32 11.88 -7.64
C VAL A 42 16.86 11.77 -8.06
N ASN A 43 15.98 11.41 -7.13
CA ASN A 43 14.57 11.20 -7.34
C ASN A 43 13.79 11.54 -6.06
N ALA A 44 13.27 12.76 -6.00
CA ALA A 44 12.52 13.26 -4.84
C ALA A 44 11.24 12.45 -4.57
N ALA A 45 10.55 11.98 -5.61
CA ALA A 45 9.33 11.18 -5.44
C ALA A 45 9.65 9.84 -4.77
N GLU A 46 10.68 9.14 -5.27
CA GLU A 46 11.12 7.87 -4.71
C GLU A 46 11.70 8.02 -3.29
N PHE A 47 12.43 9.11 -3.03
CA PHE A 47 12.87 9.47 -1.67
C PHE A 47 11.69 9.57 -0.69
N PHE A 48 10.67 10.35 -1.03
CA PHE A 48 9.49 10.50 -0.16
C PHE A 48 8.70 9.19 -0.05
N MET A 49 8.54 8.44 -1.14
CA MET A 49 7.80 7.19 -1.13
C MET A 49 8.44 6.14 -0.21
N LEU A 50 9.74 5.90 -0.38
CA LEU A 50 10.48 4.92 0.43
C LEU A 50 10.63 5.38 1.88
N GLY A 51 10.78 6.69 2.11
CA GLY A 51 10.71 7.27 3.45
C GLY A 51 9.36 7.01 4.11
N GLY A 52 8.25 7.20 3.39
CA GLY A 52 6.90 6.93 3.90
C GLY A 52 6.67 5.46 4.24
N MET A 53 7.21 4.53 3.43
CA MET A 53 7.18 3.10 3.72
C MET A 53 8.01 2.72 4.95
N LEU A 54 9.20 3.33 5.12
CA LEU A 54 10.03 3.12 6.30
C LEU A 54 9.32 3.62 7.57
N ALA A 55 8.78 4.84 7.54
CA ALA A 55 8.03 5.40 8.66
C ALA A 55 6.85 4.50 9.08
N ALA A 56 6.09 3.96 8.11
CA ALA A 56 5.03 3.00 8.40
C ALA A 56 5.54 1.70 9.03
N THR A 57 6.68 1.19 8.55
CA THR A 57 7.32 -0.01 9.13
C THR A 57 7.78 0.23 10.57
N LEU A 58 8.13 1.47 10.92
CA LEU A 58 8.48 1.89 12.28
C LEU A 58 7.26 2.24 13.14
N GLY A 59 6.04 2.19 12.58
CA GLY A 59 4.80 2.53 13.27
C GLY A 59 4.50 4.04 13.33
N ASP A 60 5.30 4.90 12.67
CA ASP A 60 5.03 6.33 12.60
C ASP A 60 4.01 6.64 11.50
N SER A 61 2.74 6.55 11.87
CA SER A 61 1.61 6.85 10.99
C SER A 61 1.63 8.29 10.47
N GLY A 62 2.02 9.25 11.31
CA GLY A 62 2.02 10.68 10.97
C GLY A 62 3.06 11.02 9.91
N GLU A 63 4.31 10.62 10.15
CA GLU A 63 5.40 10.82 9.21
C GLU A 63 5.16 10.05 7.90
N SER A 64 4.68 8.80 8.00
CA SER A 64 4.37 7.99 6.81
C SER A 64 3.35 8.68 5.89
N LYS A 65 2.26 9.17 6.47
CA LYS A 65 1.23 9.89 5.73
C LYS A 65 1.77 11.15 5.07
N GLU A 66 2.52 11.98 5.80
CA GLU A 66 3.07 13.22 5.27
C GLU A 66 4.00 12.98 4.07
N LEU A 67 4.86 11.95 4.16
CA LEU A 67 5.79 11.58 3.10
C LEU A 67 5.07 11.03 1.87
N HIS A 68 4.04 10.19 2.04
CA HIS A 68 3.22 9.72 0.92
C HIS A 68 2.44 10.86 0.26
N GLU A 69 1.92 11.81 1.02
CA GLU A 69 1.27 13.00 0.46
C GLU A 69 2.27 13.89 -0.31
N LYS A 70 3.53 13.99 0.14
CA LYS A 70 4.61 14.65 -0.62
C LYS A 70 4.88 13.92 -1.93
N THR A 71 4.90 12.59 -1.91
CA THR A 71 5.07 11.77 -3.11
C THR A 71 3.94 12.04 -4.11
N LEU A 72 2.68 12.03 -3.66
CA LEU A 72 1.51 12.26 -4.49
C LEU A 72 1.47 13.64 -5.17
N ARG A 73 2.12 14.65 -4.58
CA ARG A 73 2.27 15.98 -5.18
C ARG A 73 3.28 16.00 -6.34
N LEU A 74 4.21 15.05 -6.38
CA LEU A 74 5.22 14.93 -7.43
C LEU A 74 4.77 13.95 -8.51
N VAL A 75 4.23 12.79 -8.12
CA VAL A 75 3.78 11.72 -8.99
C VAL A 75 2.49 11.12 -8.43
N SER A 76 1.45 11.04 -9.26
CA SER A 76 0.12 10.50 -8.88
C SER A 76 -0.27 9.33 -9.79
N ASP A 77 0.49 8.25 -9.68
CA ASP A 77 0.29 7.00 -10.40
C ASP A 77 -0.24 5.88 -9.47
N GLU A 78 -0.57 4.76 -10.08
CA GLU A 78 -1.17 3.59 -9.42
C GLU A 78 -0.22 3.01 -8.37
N VAL A 79 1.09 3.01 -8.66
CA VAL A 79 2.15 2.52 -7.76
C VAL A 79 2.20 3.37 -6.50
N THR A 80 2.15 4.69 -6.63
CA THR A 80 2.18 5.62 -5.49
C THR A 80 0.95 5.45 -4.61
N PHE A 81 -0.25 5.36 -5.20
CA PHE A 81 -1.47 5.10 -4.44
C PHE A 81 -1.43 3.73 -3.75
N PHE A 82 -0.94 2.70 -4.45
CA PHE A 82 -0.83 1.36 -3.88
C PHE A 82 0.12 1.34 -2.67
N ASN A 83 1.33 1.88 -2.80
CA ASN A 83 2.33 1.91 -1.73
C ASN A 83 1.87 2.74 -0.52
N PHE A 84 1.12 3.82 -0.75
CA PHE A 84 0.49 4.57 0.32
C PHE A 84 -0.58 3.71 1.03
N GLY A 85 -1.43 3.02 0.28
CA GLY A 85 -2.43 2.11 0.84
C GLY A 85 -1.81 0.99 1.69
N ILE A 86 -0.71 0.39 1.22
CA ILE A 86 0.05 -0.61 1.98
C ILE A 86 0.58 -0.02 3.30
N SER A 87 1.20 1.15 3.23
CA SER A 87 1.79 1.80 4.41
C SER A 87 0.73 2.14 5.46
N MET A 88 -0.43 2.63 5.03
CA MET A 88 -1.56 2.92 5.93
C MET A 88 -2.15 1.65 6.54
N LYS A 89 -2.21 0.55 5.78
CA LYS A 89 -2.60 -0.76 6.31
C LYS A 89 -1.61 -1.25 7.38
N THR A 90 -0.31 -1.08 7.16
CA THR A 90 0.74 -1.48 8.11
C THR A 90 0.61 -0.75 9.45
N VAL A 91 0.27 0.53 9.44
CA VAL A 91 0.05 1.32 10.67
C VAL A 91 -1.38 1.22 11.22
N GLY A 92 -2.25 0.43 10.61
CA GLY A 92 -3.63 0.19 11.06
C GLY A 92 -4.67 1.24 10.63
N ASP A 93 -4.32 2.21 9.78
CA ASP A 93 -5.29 3.14 9.17
C ASP A 93 -5.96 2.49 7.96
N PHE A 94 -6.85 1.53 8.24
CA PHE A 94 -7.59 0.78 7.23
C PHE A 94 -8.53 1.67 6.40
N THR A 95 -9.04 2.76 6.97
CA THR A 95 -9.92 3.71 6.28
C THR A 95 -9.16 4.40 5.15
N LEU A 96 -7.99 4.96 5.46
CA LEU A 96 -7.16 5.62 4.46
C LEU A 96 -6.57 4.62 3.47
N ALA A 97 -6.18 3.42 3.93
CA ALA A 97 -5.72 2.35 3.06
C ALA A 97 -6.75 1.99 1.99
N ASN A 98 -8.01 1.75 2.39
CA ASN A 98 -9.11 1.46 1.46
C ASN A 98 -9.35 2.60 0.48
N LYS A 99 -9.28 3.85 0.94
CA LYS A 99 -9.42 5.03 0.07
C LYS A 99 -8.34 5.05 -1.02
N MET A 100 -7.10 4.75 -0.67
CA MET A 100 -6.01 4.70 -1.64
C MET A 100 -6.15 3.52 -2.60
N PHE A 101 -6.50 2.33 -2.11
CA PHE A 101 -6.74 1.18 -2.98
C PHE A 101 -7.93 1.36 -3.93
N ASN A 102 -8.97 2.10 -3.53
CA ASN A 102 -10.07 2.45 -4.43
C ASN A 102 -9.59 3.31 -5.61
N LYS A 103 -8.67 4.26 -5.37
CA LYS A 103 -8.06 5.06 -6.45
C LYS A 103 -7.27 4.21 -7.44
N VAL A 104 -6.61 3.15 -6.97
CA VAL A 104 -5.93 2.18 -7.86
C VAL A 104 -6.97 1.39 -8.66
N ALA A 105 -8.05 0.94 -8.02
CA ALA A 105 -9.10 0.11 -8.66
C ALA A 105 -9.89 0.85 -9.74
N GLU A 106 -10.04 2.17 -9.61
CA GLU A 106 -10.65 3.03 -10.65
C GLU A 106 -9.88 2.95 -11.97
N LYS A 107 -8.56 2.68 -11.92
CA LYS A 107 -7.68 2.66 -13.09
C LYS A 107 -7.32 1.25 -13.56
N LEU A 108 -7.21 0.31 -12.62
CA LEU A 108 -6.89 -1.09 -12.86
C LEU A 108 -8.01 -1.99 -12.32
N PRO A 109 -9.17 -2.03 -13.00
CA PRO A 109 -10.27 -2.87 -12.57
C PRO A 109 -9.89 -4.34 -12.70
N GLY A 110 -10.07 -5.10 -11.61
CA GLY A 110 -9.87 -6.56 -11.61
C GLY A 110 -8.45 -7.04 -11.30
N ASP A 111 -7.53 -6.17 -10.87
CA ASP A 111 -6.22 -6.61 -10.39
C ASP A 111 -6.36 -7.49 -9.12
N SER A 112 -5.94 -8.76 -9.23
CA SER A 112 -6.10 -9.74 -8.16
C SER A 112 -5.28 -9.40 -6.91
N ILE A 113 -4.10 -8.79 -7.07
CA ILE A 113 -3.24 -8.40 -5.94
C ILE A 113 -3.93 -7.26 -5.19
N LEU A 114 -4.41 -6.25 -5.91
CA LEU A 114 -5.16 -5.15 -5.33
C LEU A 114 -6.40 -5.64 -4.57
N LEU A 115 -7.14 -6.60 -5.12
CA LEU A 115 -8.30 -7.20 -4.47
C LEU A 115 -7.91 -7.87 -3.14
N THR A 116 -6.83 -8.64 -3.09
CA THR A 116 -6.34 -9.25 -1.85
C THR A 116 -6.01 -8.20 -0.79
N HIS A 117 -5.32 -7.12 -1.18
CA HIS A 117 -4.97 -6.05 -0.24
C HIS A 117 -6.21 -5.33 0.30
N ARG A 118 -7.18 -5.02 -0.57
CA ARG A 118 -8.46 -4.41 -0.17
C ARG A 118 -9.25 -5.27 0.79
N LEU A 119 -9.38 -6.56 0.50
CA LEU A 119 -10.09 -7.50 1.38
C LEU A 119 -9.42 -7.56 2.75
N SER A 120 -8.09 -7.57 2.81
CA SER A 120 -7.34 -7.59 4.07
C SER A 120 -7.39 -6.27 4.85
N SER A 121 -7.74 -5.15 4.21
CA SER A 121 -7.92 -3.86 4.86
C SER A 121 -9.37 -3.54 5.17
N MET A 122 -10.31 -4.45 4.91
CA MET A 122 -11.69 -4.31 5.37
C MET A 122 -11.80 -4.91 6.77
N GLU A 123 -12.46 -4.19 7.69
CA GLU A 123 -12.90 -4.78 8.95
C GLU A 123 -13.83 -5.98 8.65
N ALA A 124 -13.73 -7.04 9.46
CA ALA A 124 -14.48 -8.28 9.25
C ALA A 124 -16.00 -8.03 9.06
N ASP A 125 -16.55 -7.06 9.80
CA ASP A 125 -17.97 -6.71 9.76
C ASP A 125 -18.38 -6.06 8.42
N ALA A 126 -17.52 -5.20 7.86
CA ALA A 126 -17.76 -4.59 6.55
C ALA A 126 -17.65 -5.60 5.39
N LEU A 127 -16.85 -6.66 5.58
CA LEU A 127 -16.73 -7.76 4.63
C LEU A 127 -17.97 -8.66 4.64
N VAL A 128 -18.46 -9.05 5.82
CA VAL A 128 -19.70 -9.82 5.98
C VAL A 128 -20.87 -9.06 5.33
N GLN A 129 -21.02 -7.78 5.65
CA GLN A 129 -22.13 -6.97 5.13
C GLN A 129 -22.12 -6.84 3.60
N ARG A 130 -20.94 -6.78 2.96
CA ARG A 130 -20.85 -6.76 1.48
C ARG A 130 -21.05 -8.13 0.85
N CYS A 131 -20.61 -9.20 1.50
CA CYS A 131 -20.92 -10.57 1.06
C CYS A 131 -22.44 -10.82 1.11
N ASP A 132 -23.11 -10.39 2.17
CA ASP A 132 -24.56 -10.52 2.32
C ASP A 132 -25.32 -9.77 1.21
N ILE A 133 -24.90 -8.53 0.90
CA ILE A 133 -25.47 -7.76 -0.21
C ILE A 133 -25.22 -8.44 -1.56
N ALA A 134 -24.02 -8.98 -1.78
CA ALA A 134 -23.67 -9.66 -3.03
C ALA A 134 -24.47 -10.96 -3.23
N ILE A 135 -24.64 -11.76 -2.17
CA ILE A 135 -25.47 -12.97 -2.18
C ILE A 135 -26.91 -12.60 -2.53
N LYS A 136 -27.47 -11.59 -1.87
CA LYS A 136 -28.85 -11.14 -2.10
C LYS A 136 -29.08 -10.67 -3.54
N LEU A 137 -28.11 -9.95 -4.12
CA LEU A 137 -28.17 -9.54 -5.53
C LEU A 137 -28.13 -10.72 -6.50
N VAL A 138 -27.38 -11.79 -6.19
CA VAL A 138 -27.36 -13.02 -7.00
C VAL A 138 -28.70 -13.75 -6.89
N GLU A 139 -29.25 -13.88 -5.68
CA GLU A 139 -30.57 -14.47 -5.44
C GLU A 139 -31.68 -13.73 -6.21
N ASP A 140 -31.67 -12.39 -6.16
CA ASP A 140 -32.63 -11.55 -6.89
C ASP A 140 -32.47 -11.71 -8.42
N LEU A 141 -31.23 -11.86 -8.90
CA LEU A 141 -30.95 -12.06 -10.33
C LEU A 141 -31.46 -13.43 -10.83
N ASP A 142 -31.28 -14.48 -10.02
CA ASP A 142 -31.74 -15.83 -10.33
C ASP A 142 -33.27 -15.93 -10.28
N ALA A 143 -33.91 -15.26 -9.31
CA ALA A 143 -35.36 -15.13 -9.26
C ALA A 143 -35.93 -14.43 -10.50
N CYS A 144 -35.25 -13.38 -10.99
CA CYS A 144 -35.64 -12.65 -12.19
C CYS A 144 -35.46 -13.48 -13.48
N ARG A 145 -34.50 -14.43 -13.51
CA ARG A 145 -34.27 -15.34 -14.64
C ARG A 145 -35.24 -16.52 -14.69
N ALA A 146 -35.88 -16.85 -13.56
CA ALA A 146 -36.83 -17.96 -13.43
C ALA A 146 -38.30 -17.56 -13.67
N ALA A 147 -38.58 -16.27 -13.85
CA ALA A 147 -39.90 -15.70 -14.16
C ALA A 147 -40.08 -15.45 -15.67
#